data_AF-A0A929JU97-F1
#
_entry.id   AF-A0A929JU97-F1
#
_cell.length_a   1.000
_cell.length_b   1.000
_cell.length_c   1.000
_cell.angle_alpha   90.00
_cell.angle_beta   90.00
_cell.angle_gamma   90.00
#
_symmetry.space_group_name_H-M   'P 1'
#
loop_
_entity.id
_entity.type
_entity.pdbx_description
1 polymer ?
#
loop_
_entity_poly.entity_id
_entity_poly.type
_entity_poly.pdbx_seq_one_letter_code
_entity_poly.pdbx_strand_id
1 'polypeptide(L)'
;MSDPVNMVQLVRDLPSRPRGRACIVLTHEYGGQKEWAAELARQTNSEHLDLLELFAQDAKLSSKIGQFLIPSLFEFLKNHGQASVLVISGMEFLKATWAGQSNAVDQFLSQLKTWDKY
;
A
#
# COMPACT_ATOMS: atom_id res chain seq x y z
N MET A 1 -22.13 13.58 -13.49
CA MET A 1 -21.01 12.62 -13.44
C MET A 1 -19.81 13.38 -12.91
N SER A 2 -19.14 12.87 -11.88
CA SER A 2 -17.89 13.47 -11.41
C SER A 2 -16.79 13.16 -12.42
N ASP A 3 -15.88 14.11 -12.61
CA ASP A 3 -14.72 13.90 -13.47
C ASP A 3 -13.84 12.74 -12.95
N PRO A 4 -13.22 11.96 -13.85
CA PRO A 4 -12.32 10.90 -13.45
C PRO A 4 -11.14 11.46 -12.64
N VAL A 5 -10.74 10.76 -11.58
CA VAL A 5 -9.61 11.16 -10.75
C VAL A 5 -8.31 11.01 -11.55
N ASN A 6 -7.55 12.09 -11.69
CA ASN A 6 -6.19 12.04 -12.21
C ASN A 6 -5.24 11.50 -11.14
N MET A 7 -4.93 10.20 -11.22
CA MET A 7 -4.10 9.51 -10.22
C MET A 7 -2.65 10.02 -10.15
N VAL A 8 -2.08 10.46 -11.28
CA VAL A 8 -0.72 11.03 -11.31
C VAL A 8 -0.68 12.33 -10.53
N GLN A 9 -1.66 13.21 -10.77
CA GLN A 9 -1.77 14.47 -10.02
C GLN A 9 -2.05 14.20 -8.55
N LEU A 10 -2.96 13.28 -8.24
CA LEU A 10 -3.26 12.87 -6.87
C LEU A 10 -1.99 12.48 -6.11
N VAL A 11 -1.17 11.59 -6.68
CA VAL A 11 0.08 11.12 -6.06
C VAL A 11 1.09 12.24 -5.87
N ARG A 12 1.26 13.13 -6.86
CA ARG A 12 2.16 14.29 -6.76
C ARG A 12 1.74 15.25 -5.64
N ASP A 13 0.45 15.36 -5.37
CA ASP A 13 -0.09 16.22 -4.33
C ASP A 13 -0.05 15.57 -2.94
N LEU A 14 0.06 14.24 -2.81
CA LEU A 14 0.01 13.56 -1.51
C LEU A 14 1.01 14.12 -0.48
N PRO A 15 2.29 14.37 -0.81
CA PRO A 15 3.27 14.86 0.18
C PRO A 15 2.93 16.26 0.73
N SER A 16 2.29 17.11 -0.08
CA SER A 16 1.98 18.49 0.31
C SER A 16 0.69 18.62 1.13
N ARG A 17 -0.13 17.56 1.18
CA ARG A 17 -1.38 17.59 1.93
C ARG A 17 -1.12 17.70 3.44
N PRO A 18 -1.92 18.50 4.17
CA PRO A 18 -1.80 18.60 5.62
C PRO A 18 -2.35 17.36 6.35
N ARG A 19 -3.25 16.60 5.70
CA ARG A 19 -3.87 15.36 6.21
C ARG A 19 -4.23 14.45 5.04
N GLY A 20 -4.42 13.14 5.29
CA GLY A 20 -4.84 12.19 4.27
C GLY A 20 -3.76 11.95 3.21
N ARG A 21 -2.54 11.69 3.69
CA ARG A 21 -1.35 11.43 2.85
C ARG A 21 -1.25 10.00 2.33
N ALA A 22 -2.17 9.14 2.75
CA ALA A 22 -2.33 7.79 2.24
C ALA A 22 -3.72 7.60 1.65
N CYS A 23 -3.80 6.81 0.58
CA CYS A 23 -5.05 6.48 -0.08
C CYS A 23 -5.06 5.01 -0.49
N ILE A 24 -6.25 4.42 -0.55
CA ILE A 24 -6.48 3.08 -1.10
C ILE A 24 -7.11 3.25 -2.46
N VAL A 25 -6.54 2.59 -3.47
CA VAL A 25 -7.13 2.51 -4.81
C VAL A 25 -7.80 1.15 -4.93
N LEU A 26 -9.10 1.15 -5.19
CA LEU A 26 -9.89 -0.06 -5.42
C LEU A 26 -10.07 -0.24 -6.92
N THR A 27 -9.64 -1.39 -7.45
CA THR A 27 -9.92 -1.77 -8.84
C THR A 27 -11.02 -2.83 -8.85
N HIS A 28 -11.78 -2.89 -9.95
CA HIS A 28 -12.84 -3.89 -10.12
C HIS A 28 -12.26 -5.30 -10.33
N GLU A 29 -11.10 -5.38 -10.98
CA GLU A 29 -10.40 -6.62 -11.27
C GLU A 29 -8.96 -6.52 -10.78
N TYR A 30 -8.41 -7.65 -10.31
CA TYR A 30 -7.03 -7.74 -9.83
C TYR A 30 -6.00 -7.69 -10.97
N GLY A 31 -6.44 -7.94 -12.21
CA GLY A 31 -5.58 -7.96 -13.39
C GLY A 31 -4.93 -6.60 -13.65
N GLY A 32 -3.62 -6.59 -13.87
CA GLY A 32 -2.88 -5.38 -14.23
C GLY A 32 -2.59 -4.42 -13.08
N GLN A 33 -3.02 -4.70 -11.84
CA GLN A 33 -2.81 -3.81 -10.70
C GLN A 33 -1.32 -3.54 -10.45
N LYS A 34 -0.48 -4.58 -10.55
CA LYS A 34 0.96 -4.47 -10.35
C LYS A 34 1.60 -3.60 -11.41
N GLU A 35 1.32 -3.87 -12.68
CA GLU A 35 1.85 -3.12 -13.83
C GLU A 35 1.39 -1.66 -13.77
N TRP A 36 0.13 -1.43 -13.43
CA TRP A 36 -0.43 -0.10 -13.26
C TRP A 36 0.22 0.64 -12.07
N ALA A 37 0.45 -0.02 -10.94
CA ALA A 37 1.13 0.57 -9.78
C ALA A 37 2.59 0.92 -10.10
N ALA A 38 3.30 0.04 -10.81
CA ALA A 38 4.67 0.27 -11.28
C ALA A 38 4.73 1.48 -12.23
N GLU A 39 3.79 1.55 -13.18
CA GLU A 39 3.72 2.65 -14.14
C GLU A 39 3.35 3.97 -13.47
N LEU A 40 2.41 3.96 -12.51
CA LEU A 40 2.08 5.13 -11.71
C LEU A 40 3.31 5.65 -10.96
N ALA A 41 4.03 4.77 -10.27
CA ALA A 41 5.25 5.13 -9.54
C ALA A 41 6.32 5.71 -10.47
N ARG A 42 6.50 5.12 -11.67
CA ARG A 42 7.41 5.63 -12.70
C ARG A 42 7.04 7.04 -13.16
N GLN A 43 5.76 7.32 -13.40
CA GLN A 43 5.28 8.63 -13.84
C GLN A 43 5.36 9.72 -12.76
N THR A 44 5.40 9.31 -11.49
CA THR A 44 5.43 10.21 -10.33
C THR A 44 6.80 10.24 -9.63
N ASN A 45 7.82 9.58 -10.19
CA ASN A 45 9.14 9.41 -9.58
C ASN A 45 9.04 8.92 -8.12
N SER A 46 8.15 7.97 -7.89
CA SER A 46 7.87 7.36 -6.60
C SER A 46 8.44 5.95 -6.53
N GLU A 47 8.58 5.42 -5.32
CA GLU A 47 9.00 4.04 -5.13
C GLU A 47 7.80 3.10 -5.32
N HIS A 48 8.01 1.96 -5.96
CA HIS A 48 6.99 0.91 -6.07
C HIS A 48 7.46 -0.33 -5.31
N LEU A 49 6.60 -0.84 -4.45
CA LEU A 49 6.80 -2.09 -3.74
C LEU A 49 5.64 -3.04 -4.02
N ASP A 50 5.92 -4.15 -4.69
CA ASP A 50 4.99 -5.27 -4.78
C ASP A 50 5.21 -6.23 -3.60
N LEU A 51 4.24 -6.28 -2.69
CA LEU A 51 4.37 -7.09 -1.47
C LEU A 51 4.32 -8.58 -1.78
N LEU A 52 3.58 -9.01 -2.79
CA LEU A 52 3.48 -10.42 -3.14
C LEU A 52 4.81 -10.94 -3.67
N GLU A 53 5.44 -10.21 -4.59
CA GLU A 53 6.76 -10.57 -5.11
C GLU A 53 7.83 -10.54 -4.03
N LEU A 54 7.83 -9.50 -3.18
CA LEU A 54 8.78 -9.40 -2.09
C LEU A 54 8.69 -10.62 -1.14
N PHE A 55 7.46 -10.96 -0.71
CA PHE A 55 7.25 -12.10 0.19
C PHE A 55 7.53 -13.44 -0.49
N ALA A 56 7.35 -13.55 -1.81
CA ALA A 56 7.71 -14.74 -2.56
C ALA A 56 9.23 -14.93 -2.68
N GLN A 57 10.01 -13.84 -2.73
CA GLN A 57 11.47 -13.88 -2.90
C GLN A 57 12.24 -14.00 -1.58
N ASP A 58 11.68 -13.54 -0.47
CA ASP A 58 12.32 -13.62 0.85
C ASP A 58 11.74 -14.77 1.70
N ALA A 59 12.53 -15.82 1.89
CA ALA A 59 12.15 -16.99 2.68
C ALA A 59 11.78 -16.66 4.14
N LYS A 60 12.38 -15.63 4.75
CA LYS A 60 12.05 -15.18 6.11
C LYS A 60 10.70 -14.48 6.16
N LEU A 61 10.37 -13.68 5.15
CA LEU A 61 9.05 -13.03 5.05
C LEU A 61 7.97 -14.07 4.72
N SER A 62 8.24 -14.96 3.77
CA SER A 62 7.36 -16.05 3.37
C SER A 62 6.93 -16.94 4.55
N SER A 63 7.89 -17.35 5.39
CA SER A 63 7.61 -18.17 6.58
C SER A 63 6.78 -17.48 7.67
N LYS A 64 6.60 -16.15 7.58
CA LYS A 64 5.89 -15.33 8.58
C LYS A 64 4.54 -14.81 8.09
N ILE A 65 4.07 -15.19 6.90
CA ILE A 65 2.81 -14.67 6.32
C ILE A 65 1.63 -14.73 7.30
N GLY A 66 1.43 -15.86 7.99
CA GLY A 66 0.35 -16.03 8.96
C GLY A 66 0.52 -15.25 10.27
N GLN A 67 1.73 -14.78 10.57
CA GLN A 67 2.06 -14.00 11.76
C GLN A 67 2.20 -12.50 11.47
N PHE A 68 2.11 -12.11 10.19
CA PHE A 68 2.33 -10.74 9.75
C PHE A 68 1.08 -9.89 10.01
N LEU A 69 1.02 -9.25 11.17
CA LEU A 69 -0.14 -8.45 11.60
C LEU A 69 -0.14 -7.06 10.96
N ILE A 70 -1.29 -6.39 10.98
CA ILE A 70 -1.45 -5.03 10.45
C ILE A 70 -0.38 -4.06 11.01
N PRO A 71 -0.11 -3.95 12.33
CA PRO A 71 0.94 -3.07 12.83
C PRO A 71 2.33 -3.43 12.29
N SER A 72 2.61 -4.73 12.11
CA SER A 72 3.87 -5.20 11.54
C SER A 72 4.04 -4.80 10.09
N LEU A 73 2.95 -4.74 9.29
CA LEU A 73 3.00 -4.18 7.94
C LEU A 73 3.39 -2.71 7.96
N PHE A 74 2.76 -1.89 8.80
CA PHE A 74 3.05 -0.46 8.84
C PHE A 74 4.48 -0.18 9.34
N GLU A 75 4.96 -0.92 10.34
CA GLU A 75 6.38 -0.87 10.78
C GLU A 75 7.34 -1.31 9.66
N PHE A 76 7.00 -2.38 8.95
CA PHE A 76 7.78 -2.84 7.81
C PHE A 76 7.87 -1.76 6.72
N LEU A 77 6.74 -1.16 6.34
CA LEU A 77 6.66 -0.11 5.31
C LEU A 77 7.34 1.20 5.70
N LYS A 78 7.63 1.45 6.99
CA LYS A 78 8.45 2.59 7.42
C LYS A 78 9.89 2.47 6.92
N ASN A 79 10.41 1.25 6.85
CA ASN A 79 11.78 0.97 6.41
C ASN A 79 11.95 0.96 4.87
N HIS A 80 10.84 0.99 4.14
CA HIS A 80 10.79 1.13 2.68
C HIS A 80 10.28 2.54 2.32
N GLY A 81 10.62 3.12 1.17
CA GLY A 81 10.16 4.48 0.84
C GLY A 81 11.19 5.55 1.16
N GLN A 82 12.31 5.53 0.42
CA GLN A 82 13.28 6.63 0.38
C GLN A 82 12.75 7.82 -0.44
N ALA A 83 11.73 7.59 -1.27
CA ALA A 83 11.02 8.61 -2.04
C ALA A 83 9.88 9.24 -1.22
N SER A 84 9.41 10.41 -1.66
CA SER A 84 8.32 11.15 -0.99
C SER A 84 6.97 10.41 -1.00
N VAL A 85 6.78 9.44 -1.91
CA VAL A 85 5.61 8.55 -1.94
C VAL A 85 6.07 7.12 -2.20
N LEU A 86 5.43 6.18 -1.52
CA LEU A 86 5.55 4.73 -1.73
C LEU A 86 4.22 4.21 -2.29
N VAL A 87 4.26 3.66 -3.49
CA VAL A 87 3.14 2.97 -4.14
C VAL A 87 3.26 1.49 -3.82
N ILE A 88 2.17 0.88 -3.34
CA ILE A 88 2.16 -0.51 -2.86
C ILE A 88 1.12 -1.32 -3.65
N SER A 89 1.50 -2.50 -4.13
CA SER A 89 0.62 -3.49 -4.76
C SER A 89 0.76 -4.88 -4.13
N GLY A 90 -0.16 -5.79 -4.47
CA GLY A 90 -0.08 -7.20 -4.07
C GLY A 90 -0.33 -7.45 -2.57
N MET A 91 -1.17 -6.65 -1.91
CA MET A 91 -1.46 -6.77 -0.47
C MET A 91 -2.55 -7.82 -0.16
N GLU A 92 -3.22 -8.37 -1.17
CA GLU A 92 -4.41 -9.21 -1.06
C GLU A 92 -4.17 -10.45 -0.20
N PHE A 93 -2.99 -11.07 -0.32
CA PHE A 93 -2.65 -12.25 0.46
C PHE A 93 -2.57 -11.95 1.97
N LEU A 94 -2.03 -10.79 2.37
CA LEU A 94 -2.02 -10.35 3.76
C LEU A 94 -3.43 -10.01 4.24
N LYS A 95 -4.24 -9.33 3.40
CA LYS A 95 -5.63 -9.08 3.71
C LYS A 95 -6.40 -10.38 3.98
N ALA A 96 -6.11 -11.44 3.23
CA ALA A 96 -6.70 -12.75 3.44
C ALA A 96 -6.29 -13.38 4.79
N THR A 97 -5.06 -13.17 5.26
CA THR A 97 -4.64 -13.68 6.59
C THR A 97 -5.33 -12.95 7.75
N TRP A 98 -5.79 -11.72 7.54
CA TRP A 98 -6.50 -10.94 8.55
C TRP A 98 -8.02 -11.12 8.53
N ALA A 99 -8.58 -11.79 7.53
CA ALA A 99 -10.04 -11.89 7.33
C ALA A 99 -10.79 -12.54 8.51
N GLY A 100 -10.11 -13.36 9.32
CA GLY A 100 -10.66 -13.95 10.54
C GLY A 100 -10.67 -13.04 11.77
N GLN A 101 -10.09 -11.84 11.69
CA GLN A 101 -10.02 -10.89 12.81
C GLN A 101 -11.17 -9.89 12.73
N SER A 102 -11.96 -9.80 13.79
CA SER A 102 -13.21 -9.01 13.83
C SER A 102 -13.02 -7.50 13.62
N ASN A 103 -11.80 -6.98 13.82
CA ASN A 103 -11.47 -5.56 13.75
C ASN A 103 -10.38 -5.23 12.71
N ALA A 104 -10.03 -6.15 11.81
CA ALA A 104 -8.93 -5.96 10.86
C ALA A 104 -9.09 -4.70 9.99
N VAL A 105 -10.30 -4.47 9.46
CA VAL A 105 -10.58 -3.30 8.60
C VAL A 105 -10.41 -2.00 9.38
N ASP A 106 -10.99 -1.91 10.58
CA ASP A 106 -10.90 -0.72 11.43
C ASP A 106 -9.46 -0.45 11.87
N GLN A 107 -8.71 -1.49 12.23
CA GLN A 107 -7.30 -1.36 12.59
C GLN A 107 -6.46 -0.86 11.41
N PHE A 108 -6.67 -1.42 10.22
CA PHE A 108 -5.96 -0.99 9.01
C PHE A 108 -6.27 0.46 8.67
N LEU A 109 -7.56 0.85 8.66
CA LEU A 109 -7.97 2.22 8.38
C LEU A 109 -7.48 3.21 9.45
N SER A 110 -7.44 2.80 10.72
CA SER A 110 -6.89 3.62 11.79
C SER A 110 -5.42 3.94 11.56
N GLN A 111 -4.60 2.90 11.32
CA GLN A 111 -3.18 3.06 11.00
C GLN A 111 -2.95 3.90 9.74
N LEU A 112 -3.76 3.68 8.70
CA LEU A 112 -3.68 4.44 7.45
C LEU A 112 -4.03 5.92 7.63
N LYS A 113 -5.04 6.24 8.45
CA LYS A 113 -5.44 7.62 8.75
C LYS A 113 -4.34 8.38 9.49
N THR A 114 -3.62 7.69 10.37
CA THR A 114 -2.47 8.22 11.10
C THR A 114 -1.15 8.02 10.35
N TRP A 115 -1.19 7.61 9.09
CA TRP A 115 0.00 7.48 8.26
C TRP A 115 0.50 8.88 7.88
N ASP A 116 1.29 9.40 8.80
CA ASP A 116 2.19 10.51 8.60
C ASP A 116 3.55 9.85 8.77
N LYS A 117 4.26 9.55 7.67
CA LYS A 117 5.63 9.07 7.85
C LYS A 117 6.39 10.22 8.51
N TYR A 118 6.86 9.98 9.74
CA TYR A 118 7.81 10.84 10.46
C TYR A 118 8.91 11.37 9.54
#